data_AF-A0A3M1R594-F1
#
_entry.id   AF-A0A3M1R594-F1
#
_cell.length_a   1.000
_cell.length_b   1.000
_cell.length_c   1.000
_cell.angle_alpha   90.00
_cell.angle_beta   90.00
_cell.angle_gamma   90.00
#
_symmetry.space_group_name_H-M   'P 1'
#
loop_
_entity.id
_entity.type
_entity.pdbx_description
1 polymer ?
#
loop_
_entity_poly.entity_id
_entity_poly.type
_entity_poly.pdbx_seq_one_letter_code
_entity_poly.pdbx_strand_id
1 'polypeptide(L)'
;MERVTGRDGFPSYMESRGIQPDAKGAIMTEGIPWDLETLRNEVLSMCQQTLEVLKLVWQGFRRQDMESLQQAKQLCQEIHQREKVLTEKVVKELSDQSGFLAEEQELFFAPLHLERIGDNVELLIRALESVLAEGILFSERAIGEINTLFEKATELLECIHDVLVTKNRVLIRHILEEGRHYEELVNEYASVHQQRLIEGVCMPKASSIYLAILDDLRGIEWHTRQIAQELAAGGR
;
A
#
# COMPACT_ATOMS: atom_id res chain seq x y z
N MET A 1 -30.34 7.54 26.10
CA MET A 1 -29.30 7.99 25.15
C MET A 1 -28.11 8.42 25.97
N GLU A 2 -27.25 7.49 26.35
CA GLU A 2 -26.01 7.76 27.07
C GLU A 2 -24.89 7.09 26.29
N ARG A 3 -23.88 7.89 25.93
CA ARG A 3 -22.71 7.48 25.15
C ARG A 3 -21.73 6.78 26.08
N VAL A 4 -21.35 5.58 25.70
CA VAL A 4 -20.19 4.87 26.25
C VAL A 4 -18.95 5.41 25.55
N THR A 5 -18.06 6.08 26.28
CA THR A 5 -16.71 6.44 25.80
C THR A 5 -15.68 5.80 26.72
N GLY A 6 -15.02 4.74 26.23
CA GLY A 6 -13.81 4.14 26.81
C GLY A 6 -12.92 3.70 25.65
N ARG A 7 -11.70 4.23 25.52
CA ARG A 7 -10.45 3.74 26.14
C ARG A 7 -9.96 2.36 25.69
N ASP A 8 -10.61 1.72 24.73
CA ASP A 8 -10.10 0.47 24.15
C ASP A 8 -9.59 0.73 22.72
N GLY A 9 -8.27 0.58 22.50
CA GLY A 9 -7.65 0.68 21.17
C GLY A 9 -6.41 1.58 21.05
N PHE A 10 -5.91 2.19 22.13
CA PHE A 10 -4.74 3.08 22.04
C PHE A 10 -3.42 2.28 22.10
N PRO A 11 -2.54 2.35 21.08
CA PRO A 11 -1.31 1.57 21.07
C PRO A 11 -0.31 1.97 22.18
N SER A 12 0.26 1.00 22.88
CA SER A 12 1.15 1.22 24.04
C SER A 12 2.41 2.03 23.73
N TYR A 13 2.90 2.02 22.47
CA TYR A 13 4.03 2.83 22.06
C TYR A 13 3.70 4.34 22.05
N MET A 14 2.44 4.73 21.88
CA MET A 14 1.99 6.12 21.90
C MET A 14 1.92 6.68 23.33
N GLU A 15 1.48 5.86 24.30
CA GLU A 15 1.49 6.24 25.72
C GLU A 15 2.91 6.48 26.25
N SER A 16 3.86 5.63 25.85
CA SER A 16 5.27 5.76 26.28
C SER A 16 5.94 7.06 25.81
N ARG A 17 5.35 7.74 24.81
CA ARG A 17 5.83 9.01 24.24
C ARG A 17 4.99 10.23 24.66
N GLY A 18 4.08 10.07 25.61
CA GLY A 18 3.25 11.17 26.13
C GLY A 18 2.14 11.63 25.18
N ILE A 19 1.79 10.82 24.18
CA ILE A 19 0.74 11.13 23.20
C ILE A 19 -0.61 10.76 23.82
N GLN A 20 -1.55 11.70 23.88
CA GLN A 20 -2.92 11.46 24.34
C GLN A 20 -3.94 11.76 23.25
N PRO A 21 -5.00 10.93 23.10
CA PRO A 21 -6.08 11.21 22.16
C PRO A 21 -6.95 12.36 22.67
N ASP A 22 -7.42 13.21 21.76
CA ASP A 22 -8.37 14.28 22.10
C ASP A 22 -9.81 13.75 22.29
N ALA A 23 -10.72 14.64 22.68
CA ALA A 23 -12.12 14.33 22.93
C ALA A 23 -12.90 13.80 21.70
N LYS A 24 -12.27 13.74 20.51
CA LYS A 24 -12.82 13.23 19.26
C LYS A 24 -12.02 12.05 18.68
N GLY A 25 -10.98 11.56 19.37
CA GLY A 25 -10.15 10.46 18.90
C GLY A 25 -9.08 10.85 17.86
N ALA A 26 -8.86 12.15 17.64
CA ALA A 26 -7.74 12.63 16.84
C ALA A 26 -6.48 12.68 17.73
N ILE A 27 -5.37 12.17 17.20
CA ILE A 27 -4.06 12.26 17.85
C ILE A 27 -3.61 13.72 17.73
N MET A 28 -3.70 14.49 18.81
CA MET A 28 -3.09 15.82 18.87
C MET A 28 -1.58 15.66 19.00
N THR A 29 -0.85 15.92 17.91
CA THR A 29 0.59 16.20 17.97
C THR A 29 0.83 17.66 18.33
N GLU A 30 0.22 18.17 19.40
CA GLU A 30 0.59 19.49 19.93
C GLU A 30 1.89 19.35 20.73
N GLY A 31 2.99 19.83 20.15
CA GLY A 31 4.25 20.03 20.88
C GLY A 31 5.47 19.20 20.44
N ILE A 32 5.35 18.29 19.46
CA ILE A 32 6.51 17.66 18.83
C ILE A 32 6.92 18.53 17.63
N PRO A 33 8.16 19.05 17.58
CA PRO A 33 8.66 19.76 16.40
C PRO A 33 8.50 18.87 15.16
N TRP A 34 7.79 19.36 14.15
CA TRP A 34 7.73 18.70 12.85
C TRP A 34 9.06 18.94 12.14
N ASP A 35 9.83 17.88 11.95
CA ASP A 35 11.14 17.89 11.31
C ASP A 35 11.27 16.73 10.29
N LEU A 36 12.33 16.75 9.49
CA LEU A 36 12.65 15.74 8.48
C LEU A 36 12.76 14.33 9.06
N GLU A 37 13.30 14.21 10.27
CA GLU A 37 13.43 12.91 10.93
C GLU A 37 12.05 12.36 11.30
N THR A 38 11.15 13.20 11.78
CA THR A 38 9.75 12.84 12.04
C THR A 38 9.04 12.44 10.74
N LEU A 39 9.17 13.23 9.67
CA LEU A 39 8.59 12.88 8.37
C LEU A 39 9.10 11.52 7.86
N ARG A 40 10.42 11.29 7.90
CA ARG A 40 11.01 10.04 7.43
C ARG A 40 10.51 8.85 8.23
N ASN A 41 10.44 8.97 9.56
CA ASN A 41 9.93 7.91 10.43
C ASN A 41 8.46 7.59 10.16
N GLU A 42 7.64 8.61 9.89
CA GLU A 42 6.23 8.42 9.52
C GLU A 42 6.07 7.74 8.16
N VAL A 43 6.85 8.16 7.15
CA VAL A 43 6.86 7.52 5.82
C VAL A 43 7.31 6.06 5.91
N LEU A 44 8.37 5.77 6.68
CA LEU A 44 8.84 4.41 6.94
C LEU A 44 7.77 3.56 7.63
N SER A 45 7.13 4.10 8.68
CA SER A 45 6.05 3.39 9.37
C SER A 45 4.88 3.11 8.44
N MET A 46 4.51 4.06 7.58
CA MET A 46 3.39 3.89 6.66
C MET A 46 3.74 2.87 5.57
N CYS A 47 4.97 2.88 5.04
CA CYS A 47 5.46 1.87 4.10
C CYS A 47 5.43 0.46 4.70
N GLN A 48 5.87 0.31 5.96
CA GLN A 48 5.83 -0.96 6.67
C GLN A 48 4.39 -1.46 6.88
N GLN A 49 3.45 -0.55 7.17
CA GLN A 49 2.03 -0.91 7.27
C GLN A 49 1.47 -1.33 5.91
N THR A 50 1.72 -0.59 4.84
CA THR A 50 1.28 -0.95 3.49
C THR A 50 1.79 -2.34 3.07
N LEU A 51 3.04 -2.67 3.43
CA LEU A 51 3.60 -4.00 3.20
C LEU A 51 2.85 -5.09 3.97
N GLU A 52 2.51 -4.84 5.23
CA GLU A 52 1.73 -5.77 6.05
C GLU A 52 0.33 -6.00 5.46
N VAL A 53 -0.34 -4.94 5.02
CA VAL A 53 -1.65 -5.05 4.34
C VAL A 53 -1.54 -5.93 3.10
N LEU A 54 -0.55 -5.71 2.23
CA LEU A 54 -0.36 -6.51 1.03
C LEU A 54 -0.14 -8.00 1.37
N LYS A 55 0.66 -8.29 2.40
CA LYS A 55 0.90 -9.66 2.90
C LYS A 55 -0.37 -10.31 3.45
N LEU A 56 -1.19 -9.58 4.19
CA LEU A 56 -2.47 -10.07 4.70
C LEU A 56 -3.46 -10.36 3.57
N VAL A 57 -3.54 -9.50 2.56
CA VAL A 57 -4.41 -9.74 1.38
C VAL A 57 -3.92 -10.96 0.60
N TRP A 58 -2.62 -11.11 0.42
CA TRP A 58 -2.05 -12.29 -0.22
C TRP A 58 -2.33 -13.57 0.58
N GLN A 59 -2.22 -13.52 1.91
CA GLN A 59 -2.61 -14.61 2.79
C GLN A 59 -4.11 -14.94 2.65
N GLY A 60 -4.97 -13.93 2.64
CA GLY A 60 -6.42 -14.07 2.45
C GLY A 60 -6.76 -14.76 1.13
N PHE A 61 -6.07 -14.40 0.04
CA PHE A 61 -6.19 -15.08 -1.24
C PHE A 61 -5.77 -16.56 -1.16
N ARG A 62 -4.55 -16.83 -0.63
CA ARG A 62 -3.98 -18.19 -0.62
C ARG A 62 -4.72 -19.16 0.29
N ARG A 63 -5.21 -18.68 1.43
CA ARG A 63 -5.87 -19.48 2.45
C ARG A 63 -7.39 -19.42 2.36
N GLN A 64 -7.94 -18.61 1.45
CA GLN A 64 -9.36 -18.29 1.38
C GLN A 64 -9.90 -17.79 2.73
N ASP A 65 -9.10 -16.95 3.39
CA ASP A 65 -9.32 -16.52 4.77
C ASP A 65 -9.90 -15.11 4.83
N MET A 66 -11.16 -15.02 5.23
CA MET A 66 -11.87 -13.75 5.40
C MET A 66 -11.29 -12.92 6.56
N GLU A 67 -10.73 -13.56 7.59
CA GLU A 67 -10.17 -12.85 8.74
C GLU A 67 -8.97 -11.98 8.33
N SER A 68 -8.03 -12.55 7.56
CA SER A 68 -6.90 -11.80 6.99
C SER A 68 -7.37 -10.61 6.13
N LEU A 69 -8.44 -10.78 5.34
CA LEU A 69 -8.99 -9.69 4.52
C LEU A 69 -9.60 -8.56 5.35
N GLN A 70 -10.31 -8.89 6.45
CA GLN A 70 -10.86 -7.88 7.34
C GLN A 70 -9.76 -7.14 8.12
N GLN A 71 -8.72 -7.84 8.55
CA GLN A 71 -7.55 -7.22 9.18
C GLN A 71 -6.85 -6.25 8.22
N ALA A 72 -6.62 -6.66 6.98
CA ALA A 72 -6.04 -5.80 5.95
C ALA A 72 -6.88 -4.52 5.73
N LYS A 73 -8.20 -4.67 5.66
CA LYS A 73 -9.14 -3.55 5.47
C LYS A 73 -9.08 -2.52 6.60
N GLN A 74 -8.93 -2.97 7.85
CA GLN A 74 -8.76 -2.07 8.99
C GLN A 74 -7.46 -1.27 8.89
N LEU A 75 -6.37 -1.94 8.53
CA LEU A 75 -5.08 -1.28 8.35
C LEU A 75 -5.06 -0.29 7.17
N CYS A 76 -5.79 -0.55 6.07
CA CYS A 76 -5.98 0.44 5.01
C CYS A 76 -6.62 1.74 5.51
N GLN A 77 -7.62 1.65 6.40
CA GLN A 77 -8.25 2.83 7.00
C GLN A 77 -7.27 3.66 7.85
N GLU A 78 -6.34 2.99 8.54
CA GLU A 78 -5.27 3.67 9.26
C GLU A 78 -4.31 4.39 8.31
N ILE A 79 -3.93 3.75 7.20
CA ILE A 79 -3.07 4.36 6.15
C ILE A 79 -3.74 5.63 5.60
N HIS A 80 -5.03 5.56 5.27
CA HIS A 80 -5.83 6.70 4.80
C HIS A 80 -5.83 7.88 5.79
N GLN A 81 -5.96 7.58 7.08
CA GLN A 81 -5.96 8.62 8.11
C GLN A 81 -4.57 9.22 8.33
N ARG A 82 -3.52 8.39 8.25
CA ARG A 82 -2.13 8.83 8.40
C ARG A 82 -1.69 9.70 7.23
N GLU A 83 -2.02 9.31 5.99
CA GLU A 83 -1.71 10.10 4.79
C GLU A 83 -2.26 11.53 4.91
N LYS A 84 -3.54 11.69 5.28
CA LYS A 84 -4.16 13.02 5.41
C LYS A 84 -3.39 13.93 6.35
N VAL A 85 -3.02 13.39 7.52
CA VAL A 85 -2.27 14.13 8.54
C VAL A 85 -0.88 14.51 8.03
N LEU A 86 -0.20 13.60 7.32
CA LEU A 86 1.14 13.86 6.77
C LEU A 86 1.09 14.87 5.63
N THR A 87 0.14 14.74 4.70
CA THR A 87 -0.03 15.64 3.57
C THR A 87 -0.37 17.06 4.04
N GLU A 88 -1.26 17.22 5.02
CA GLU A 88 -1.55 18.54 5.62
C GLU A 88 -0.30 19.19 6.21
N LYS A 89 0.53 18.42 6.91
CA LYS A 89 1.79 18.91 7.50
C LYS A 89 2.81 19.31 6.43
N VAL A 90 3.00 18.48 5.40
CA VAL A 90 3.90 18.76 4.27
C VAL A 90 3.48 20.03 3.53
N VAL A 91 2.19 20.19 3.22
CA VAL A 91 1.67 21.38 2.51
C VAL A 91 1.86 22.65 3.32
N LYS A 92 1.60 22.61 4.63
CA LYS A 92 1.81 23.76 5.52
C LYS A 92 3.28 24.19 5.53
N GLU A 93 4.18 23.24 5.68
CA GLU A 93 5.62 23.51 5.75
C GLU A 93 6.19 24.06 4.43
N LEU A 94 5.74 23.53 3.28
CA LEU A 94 6.05 24.07 1.96
C LEU A 94 5.55 25.52 1.78
N SER A 95 4.41 25.86 2.38
CA SER A 95 3.82 27.19 2.30
C SER A 95 4.55 28.20 3.19
N ASP A 96 5.03 27.78 4.36
CA ASP A 96 5.71 28.63 5.33
C ASP A 96 7.17 28.98 4.94
N GLN A 97 7.69 28.39 3.84
CA GLN A 97 9.05 28.62 3.31
C GLN A 97 10.16 28.52 4.36
N SER A 98 9.95 27.67 5.37
CA SER A 98 10.85 27.46 6.51
C SER A 98 12.26 26.97 6.13
N GLY A 99 12.45 26.54 4.88
CA GLY A 99 13.74 26.19 4.29
C GLY A 99 14.32 24.84 4.73
N PHE A 100 13.86 24.26 5.84
CA PHE A 100 14.38 23.00 6.37
C PHE A 100 13.98 21.79 5.52
N LEU A 101 12.82 21.84 4.87
CA LEU A 101 12.32 20.85 3.91
C LEU A 101 12.92 20.97 2.50
N ALA A 102 13.91 21.84 2.28
CA ALA A 102 14.63 21.83 1.01
C ALA A 102 15.47 20.55 0.82
N GLU A 103 15.88 19.94 1.94
CA GLU A 103 16.55 18.64 1.99
C GLU A 103 15.48 17.54 2.05
N GLU A 104 15.53 16.56 1.15
CA GLU A 104 14.59 15.42 1.06
C GLU A 104 13.18 15.69 0.50
N GLN A 105 13.05 16.61 -0.46
CA GLN A 105 11.78 16.86 -1.18
C GLN A 105 11.20 15.59 -1.82
N GLU A 106 12.04 14.62 -2.16
CA GLU A 106 11.64 13.31 -2.68
C GLU A 106 10.71 12.51 -1.75
N LEU A 107 10.68 12.83 -0.44
CA LEU A 107 9.82 12.14 0.52
C LEU A 107 8.39 12.70 0.56
N PHE A 108 8.14 13.90 0.00
CA PHE A 108 6.85 14.59 0.17
C PHE A 108 5.68 13.89 -0.52
N PHE A 109 5.96 13.17 -1.61
CA PHE A 109 4.94 12.44 -2.35
C PHE A 109 4.87 10.96 -1.97
N ALA A 110 5.77 10.46 -1.11
CA ALA A 110 5.72 9.08 -0.65
C ALA A 110 4.41 8.75 0.09
N PRO A 111 3.87 9.60 1.00
CA PRO A 111 2.57 9.34 1.63
C PRO A 111 1.43 9.17 0.62
N LEU A 112 1.36 10.06 -0.38
CA LEU A 112 0.36 10.00 -1.44
C LEU A 112 0.41 8.66 -2.19
N HIS A 113 1.59 8.20 -2.59
CA HIS A 113 1.70 6.94 -3.33
C HIS A 113 1.43 5.72 -2.46
N LEU A 114 1.81 5.74 -1.18
CA LEU A 114 1.49 4.67 -0.24
C LEU A 114 -0.02 4.56 0.04
N GLU A 115 -0.74 5.69 0.11
CA GLU A 115 -2.21 5.69 0.19
C GLU A 115 -2.84 5.12 -1.07
N ARG A 116 -2.33 5.47 -2.25
CA ARG A 116 -2.81 4.89 -3.51
C ARG A 116 -2.54 3.39 -3.64
N ILE A 117 -1.44 2.89 -3.05
CA ILE A 117 -1.27 1.43 -2.90
C ILE A 117 -2.37 0.89 -1.99
N GLY A 118 -2.66 1.54 -0.86
CA GLY A 118 -3.80 1.22 0.01
C GLY A 118 -5.15 1.18 -0.71
N ASP A 119 -5.45 2.15 -1.57
CA ASP A 119 -6.65 2.19 -2.44
C ASP A 119 -6.75 0.93 -3.32
N ASN A 120 -5.68 0.59 -4.05
CA ASN A 120 -5.64 -0.59 -4.90
C ASN A 120 -5.80 -1.87 -4.07
N VAL A 121 -5.21 -1.92 -2.87
CA VAL A 121 -5.37 -3.05 -1.96
C VAL A 121 -6.82 -3.16 -1.45
N GLU A 122 -7.53 -2.07 -1.20
CA GLU A 122 -8.96 -2.11 -0.87
C GLU A 122 -9.82 -2.64 -2.03
N LEU A 123 -9.45 -2.34 -3.28
CA LEU A 123 -10.09 -2.92 -4.46
C LEU A 123 -9.82 -4.43 -4.56
N LEU A 124 -8.59 -4.88 -4.31
CA LEU A 124 -8.26 -6.31 -4.19
C LEU A 124 -9.07 -7.01 -3.12
N ILE A 125 -9.19 -6.42 -1.93
CA ILE A 125 -9.99 -6.98 -0.84
C ILE A 125 -11.43 -7.18 -1.29
N ARG A 126 -12.04 -6.18 -1.95
CA ARG A 126 -13.42 -6.30 -2.46
C ARG A 126 -13.56 -7.40 -3.52
N ALA A 127 -12.59 -7.52 -4.43
CA ALA A 127 -12.58 -8.57 -5.44
C ALA A 127 -12.49 -9.97 -4.79
N LEU A 128 -11.62 -10.13 -3.79
CA LEU A 128 -11.45 -11.39 -3.06
C LEU A 128 -12.66 -11.72 -2.16
N GLU A 129 -13.26 -10.73 -1.50
CA GLU A 129 -14.51 -10.89 -0.75
C GLU A 129 -15.62 -11.43 -1.66
N SER A 130 -15.76 -10.93 -2.90
CA SER A 130 -16.70 -11.46 -3.90
C SER A 130 -16.38 -12.89 -4.31
N VAL A 131 -15.10 -13.22 -4.53
CA VAL A 131 -14.66 -14.61 -4.82
C VAL A 131 -15.13 -15.58 -3.74
N LEU A 132 -14.90 -15.22 -2.47
CA LEU A 132 -15.27 -16.05 -1.32
C LEU A 132 -16.78 -16.14 -1.14
N ALA A 133 -17.49 -15.01 -1.20
CA ALA A 133 -18.94 -14.96 -1.00
C ALA A 133 -19.71 -15.72 -2.08
N GLU A 134 -19.22 -15.71 -3.31
CA GLU A 134 -19.89 -16.29 -4.46
C GLU A 134 -19.36 -17.67 -4.86
N GLY A 135 -18.38 -18.21 -4.12
CA GLY A 135 -17.79 -19.53 -4.36
C GLY A 135 -17.09 -19.64 -5.72
N ILE A 136 -16.42 -18.57 -6.15
CA ILE A 136 -15.78 -18.51 -7.47
C ILE A 136 -14.46 -19.28 -7.42
N LEU A 137 -14.25 -20.16 -8.40
CA LEU A 137 -13.04 -20.96 -8.52
C LEU A 137 -12.15 -20.42 -9.62
N PHE A 138 -10.87 -20.23 -9.31
CA PHE A 138 -9.84 -19.99 -10.30
C PHE A 138 -9.18 -21.30 -10.71
N SER A 139 -8.72 -21.36 -11.97
CA SER A 139 -7.84 -22.46 -12.41
C SER A 139 -6.49 -22.40 -11.69
N GLU A 140 -5.81 -23.53 -11.53
CA GLU A 140 -4.44 -23.59 -10.97
C GLU A 140 -3.49 -22.61 -11.67
N ARG A 141 -3.63 -22.47 -12.99
CA ARG A 141 -2.84 -21.52 -13.77
C ARG A 141 -3.10 -20.07 -13.33
N ALA A 142 -4.37 -19.68 -13.21
CA ALA A 142 -4.75 -18.34 -12.76
C ALA A 142 -4.28 -18.06 -11.32
N ILE A 143 -4.35 -19.07 -10.44
CA ILE A 143 -3.83 -18.97 -9.07
C ILE A 143 -2.31 -18.76 -9.09
N GLY A 144 -1.57 -19.50 -9.93
CA GLY A 144 -0.13 -19.33 -10.08
C GLY A 144 0.27 -17.95 -10.61
N GLU A 145 -0.46 -17.46 -11.61
CA GLU A 145 -0.29 -16.11 -12.19
C GLU A 145 -0.48 -15.03 -11.11
N ILE A 146 -1.59 -15.08 -10.36
CA ILE A 146 -1.88 -14.12 -9.29
C ILE A 146 -0.83 -14.20 -8.16
N ASN A 147 -0.42 -15.39 -7.74
CA ASN A 147 0.61 -15.55 -6.71
C ASN A 147 1.96 -14.96 -7.11
N THR A 148 2.36 -15.14 -8.38
CA THR A 148 3.60 -14.59 -8.91
C THR A 148 3.59 -13.06 -8.86
N LEU A 149 2.45 -12.44 -9.16
CA LEU A 149 2.29 -10.99 -9.09
C LEU A 149 2.30 -10.48 -7.64
N PHE A 150 1.61 -11.15 -6.70
CA PHE A 150 1.69 -10.78 -5.29
C PHE A 150 3.11 -10.86 -4.74
N GLU A 151 3.84 -11.93 -5.06
CA GLU A 151 5.23 -12.12 -4.65
C GLU A 151 6.11 -10.96 -5.14
N LYS A 152 6.10 -10.69 -6.44
CA LYS A 152 6.89 -9.60 -7.03
C LYS A 152 6.48 -8.21 -6.53
N ALA A 153 5.19 -7.93 -6.39
CA ALA A 153 4.72 -6.65 -5.84
C ALA A 153 5.19 -6.46 -4.38
N THR A 154 5.18 -7.53 -3.59
CA THR A 154 5.67 -7.52 -2.21
C THR A 154 7.17 -7.26 -2.17
N GLU A 155 7.97 -7.95 -2.99
CA GLU A 155 9.42 -7.76 -3.09
C GLU A 155 9.78 -6.31 -3.48
N LEU A 156 9.08 -5.73 -4.45
CA LEU A 156 9.30 -4.34 -4.86
C LEU A 156 9.01 -3.34 -3.74
N LEU A 157 7.93 -3.56 -2.98
CA LEU A 157 7.57 -2.71 -1.84
C LEU A 157 8.55 -2.88 -0.66
N GLU A 158 9.07 -4.09 -0.43
CA GLU A 158 10.17 -4.33 0.51
C GLU A 158 11.43 -3.57 0.11
N CYS A 159 11.76 -3.56 -1.19
CA CYS A 159 12.88 -2.77 -1.69
C CYS A 159 12.67 -1.27 -1.47
N ILE A 160 11.44 -0.74 -1.59
CA ILE A 160 11.15 0.66 -1.24
C ILE A 160 11.43 0.93 0.24
N HIS A 161 10.94 0.07 1.13
CA HIS A 161 11.23 0.18 2.55
C HIS A 161 12.74 0.22 2.82
N ASP A 162 13.50 -0.69 2.21
CA ASP A 162 14.96 -0.74 2.37
C ASP A 162 15.66 0.49 1.80
N VAL A 163 15.18 1.06 0.69
CA VAL A 163 15.69 2.33 0.15
C VAL A 163 15.43 3.47 1.12
N LEU A 164 14.25 3.55 1.74
CA LEU A 164 13.92 4.59 2.71
C LEU A 164 14.84 4.53 3.95
N VAL A 165 15.30 3.33 4.34
CA VAL A 165 16.25 3.13 5.44
C VAL A 165 17.70 3.43 5.02
N THR A 166 18.12 2.93 3.85
CA THR A 166 19.55 2.84 3.47
C THR A 166 19.99 3.87 2.44
N LYS A 167 19.04 4.53 1.77
CA LYS A 167 19.26 5.39 0.58
C LYS A 167 19.99 4.67 -0.56
N ASN A 168 19.91 3.34 -0.63
CA ASN A 168 20.65 2.54 -1.59
C ASN A 168 20.13 2.73 -3.03
N ARG A 169 20.91 3.45 -3.85
CA ARG A 169 20.59 3.75 -5.25
C ARG A 169 20.58 2.52 -6.16
N VAL A 170 21.23 1.42 -5.78
CA VAL A 170 21.19 0.16 -6.55
C VAL A 170 19.80 -0.45 -6.45
N LEU A 171 19.19 -0.45 -5.26
CA LEU A 171 17.82 -0.93 -5.07
C LEU A 171 16.80 -0.09 -5.84
N ILE A 172 16.95 1.24 -5.89
CA ILE A 172 16.09 2.09 -6.72
C ILE A 172 16.10 1.65 -8.18
N ARG A 173 17.30 1.40 -8.73
CA ARG A 173 17.45 0.98 -10.13
C ARG A 173 16.80 -0.38 -10.38
N HIS A 174 16.99 -1.30 -9.44
CA HIS A 174 16.36 -2.62 -9.46
C HIS A 174 14.82 -2.51 -9.47
N ILE A 175 14.22 -1.69 -8.60
CA ILE A 175 12.76 -1.47 -8.56
C ILE A 175 12.24 -0.95 -9.90
N LEU A 176 12.94 0.02 -10.50
CA LEU A 176 12.53 0.60 -11.78
C LEU A 176 12.66 -0.39 -12.95
N GLU A 177 13.66 -1.27 -12.91
CA GLU A 177 13.87 -2.34 -13.90
C GLU A 177 12.83 -3.45 -13.76
N GLU A 178 12.70 -4.02 -12.58
CA GLU A 178 11.75 -5.10 -12.30
C GLU A 178 10.30 -4.67 -12.45
N GLY A 179 9.97 -3.41 -12.15
CA GLY A 179 8.63 -2.90 -12.40
C GLY A 179 8.24 -2.82 -13.88
N ARG A 180 9.21 -2.64 -14.80
CA ARG A 180 8.93 -2.77 -16.25
C ARG A 180 8.63 -4.22 -16.62
N HIS A 181 9.43 -5.17 -16.11
CA HIS A 181 9.16 -6.59 -16.30
C HIS A 181 7.81 -7.01 -15.71
N TYR A 182 7.43 -6.42 -14.58
CA TYR A 182 6.13 -6.64 -13.96
C TYR A 182 4.97 -6.19 -14.87
N GLU A 183 5.07 -4.98 -15.43
CA GLU A 183 4.06 -4.45 -16.36
C GLU A 183 3.91 -5.35 -17.61
N GLU A 184 5.03 -5.82 -18.17
CA GLU A 184 5.05 -6.79 -19.27
C GLU A 184 4.36 -8.11 -18.88
N LEU A 185 4.65 -8.62 -17.68
CA LEU A 185 4.07 -9.87 -17.17
C LEU A 185 2.55 -9.78 -16.96
N VAL A 186 2.05 -8.67 -16.40
CA VAL A 186 0.60 -8.45 -16.24
C VAL A 186 -0.08 -8.42 -17.62
N ASN A 187 0.53 -7.77 -18.61
CA ASN A 187 -0.01 -7.71 -19.97
C ASN A 187 -0.01 -9.08 -20.67
N GLU A 188 1.01 -9.90 -20.43
CA GLU A 188 1.05 -11.28 -20.89
C GLU A 188 -0.09 -12.10 -20.27
N TYR A 189 -0.25 -12.04 -18.96
CA TYR A 189 -1.30 -12.77 -18.24
C TYR A 189 -2.71 -12.38 -18.69
N ALA A 190 -2.95 -11.09 -18.89
CA ALA A 190 -4.22 -10.60 -19.45
C ALA A 190 -4.46 -11.12 -20.88
N SER A 191 -3.44 -11.13 -21.74
CA SER A 191 -3.55 -11.61 -23.13
C SER A 191 -3.83 -13.12 -23.18
N VAL A 192 -3.12 -13.90 -22.37
CA VAL A 192 -3.34 -15.34 -22.22
C VAL A 192 -4.72 -15.64 -21.63
N HIS A 193 -5.19 -14.83 -20.68
CA HIS A 193 -6.54 -14.92 -20.13
C HIS A 193 -7.61 -14.69 -21.20
N GLN A 194 -7.44 -13.67 -22.04
CA GLN A 194 -8.34 -13.42 -23.16
C GLN A 194 -8.45 -14.63 -24.09
N GLN A 195 -7.34 -15.30 -24.40
CA GLN A 195 -7.35 -16.51 -25.23
C GLN A 195 -8.16 -17.64 -24.55
N ARG A 196 -7.96 -17.85 -23.24
CA ARG A 196 -8.73 -18.84 -22.45
C ARG A 196 -10.23 -18.57 -22.45
N LEU A 197 -10.65 -17.29 -22.50
CA LEU A 197 -12.07 -16.92 -22.61
C LEU A 197 -12.63 -17.24 -23.99
N ILE A 198 -11.89 -16.91 -25.05
CA ILE A 198 -12.29 -17.20 -26.44
C ILE A 198 -12.49 -18.70 -26.66
N GLU A 199 -11.62 -19.51 -26.06
CA GLU A 199 -11.67 -20.98 -26.13
C GLU A 199 -12.73 -21.62 -25.22
N GLY A 200 -13.43 -20.82 -24.41
CA GLY A 200 -14.48 -21.30 -23.49
C GLY A 200 -13.95 -22.07 -22.27
N VAL A 201 -12.64 -21.96 -21.98
CA VAL A 201 -11.99 -22.61 -20.83
C VAL A 201 -12.27 -21.85 -19.53
N CYS A 202 -12.41 -20.52 -19.62
CA CYS A 202 -12.67 -19.66 -18.46
C CYS A 202 -14.14 -19.25 -18.36
N MET A 203 -14.68 -19.26 -17.14
CA MET A 203 -16.03 -18.78 -16.85
C MET A 203 -16.07 -17.24 -16.88
N PRO A 204 -17.04 -16.61 -17.59
CA PRO A 204 -17.13 -15.15 -17.68
C PRO A 204 -17.17 -14.44 -16.31
N LYS A 205 -17.81 -15.07 -15.32
CA LYS A 205 -17.91 -14.53 -13.95
C LYS A 205 -16.56 -14.47 -13.23
N ALA A 206 -15.73 -15.50 -13.38
CA ALA A 206 -14.37 -15.51 -12.82
C ALA A 206 -13.44 -14.55 -13.59
N SER A 207 -13.74 -14.32 -14.86
CA SER A 207 -12.94 -13.47 -15.75
C SER A 207 -12.84 -12.02 -15.29
N SER A 208 -13.97 -11.39 -14.98
CA SER A 208 -13.98 -9.97 -14.62
C SER A 208 -13.21 -9.71 -13.33
N ILE A 209 -13.34 -10.62 -12.35
CA ILE A 209 -12.62 -10.51 -11.08
C ILE A 209 -11.13 -10.80 -11.28
N TYR A 210 -10.77 -11.81 -12.08
CA TYR A 210 -9.36 -12.07 -12.41
C TYR A 210 -8.69 -10.83 -13.02
N LEU A 211 -9.33 -10.19 -14.00
CA LEU A 211 -8.79 -8.98 -14.62
C LEU A 211 -8.73 -7.80 -13.64
N ALA A 212 -9.73 -7.63 -12.77
CA ALA A 212 -9.70 -6.62 -11.73
C ALA A 212 -8.50 -6.83 -10.78
N ILE A 213 -8.25 -8.07 -10.35
CA ILE A 213 -7.08 -8.42 -9.53
C ILE A 213 -5.77 -8.06 -10.24
N LEU A 214 -5.65 -8.36 -11.54
CA LEU A 214 -4.47 -7.98 -12.33
C LEU A 214 -4.29 -6.46 -12.39
N ASP A 215 -5.37 -5.71 -12.59
CA ASP A 215 -5.34 -4.26 -12.71
C ASP A 215 -4.96 -3.59 -11.38
N ASP A 216 -5.53 -4.04 -10.27
CA ASP A 216 -5.21 -3.51 -8.94
C ASP A 216 -3.76 -3.85 -8.54
N LEU A 217 -3.29 -5.06 -8.84
CA LEU A 217 -1.88 -5.46 -8.66
C LEU A 217 -0.92 -4.65 -9.54
N ARG A 218 -1.35 -4.24 -10.75
CA ARG A 218 -0.61 -3.29 -11.60
C ARG A 218 -0.56 -1.91 -10.94
N GLY A 219 -1.66 -1.45 -10.36
CA GLY A 219 -1.71 -0.17 -9.65
C GLY A 219 -0.75 -0.13 -8.46
N ILE A 220 -0.69 -1.19 -7.66
CA ILE A 220 0.25 -1.33 -6.54
C ILE A 220 1.70 -1.19 -7.00
N GLU A 221 2.08 -1.94 -8.03
CA GLU A 221 3.43 -1.85 -8.61
C GLU A 221 3.71 -0.44 -9.15
N TRP A 222 2.77 0.13 -9.89
CA TRP A 222 2.94 1.45 -10.51
C TRP A 222 3.27 2.51 -9.47
N HIS A 223 2.49 2.57 -8.39
CA HIS A 223 2.71 3.50 -7.29
C HIS A 223 4.01 3.21 -6.53
N THR A 224 4.39 1.95 -6.38
CA THR A 224 5.70 1.55 -5.81
C THR A 224 6.84 2.12 -6.65
N ARG A 225 6.75 2.06 -7.99
CA ARG A 225 7.72 2.70 -8.87
C ARG A 225 7.70 4.21 -8.80
N GLN A 226 6.54 4.85 -8.66
CA GLN A 226 6.48 6.31 -8.52
C GLN A 226 7.29 6.77 -7.31
N ILE A 227 7.18 6.07 -6.17
CA ILE A 227 8.03 6.34 -4.99
C ILE A 227 9.51 6.20 -5.36
N ALA A 228 9.90 5.13 -6.06
CA ALA A 228 11.28 4.93 -6.50
C ALA A 228 11.79 6.06 -7.42
N GLN A 229 10.93 6.58 -8.31
CA GLN A 229 11.26 7.67 -9.24
C GLN A 229 11.50 8.99 -8.50
N GLU A 230 10.65 9.33 -7.53
CA GLU A 230 10.83 10.51 -6.68
C GLU A 230 12.13 10.40 -5.88
N LEU A 231 12.35 9.26 -5.21
CA LEU A 231 13.59 8.98 -4.47
C LEU A 231 14.84 9.06 -5.38
N ALA A 232 14.73 8.66 -6.65
CA ALA A 232 15.80 8.80 -7.63
C ALA A 232 16.15 10.28 -7.93
N ALA A 233 15.15 11.17 -7.95
CA ALA A 233 15.31 12.58 -8.30
C ALA A 233 16.02 13.40 -7.22
N GLY A 234 15.81 13.08 -5.93
CA GLY A 234 16.40 13.80 -4.79
C GLY A 234 17.90 13.56 -4.53
N GLY A 235 18.56 12.73 -5.34
CA GLY A 235 19.99 12.42 -5.20
C GLY A 235 20.96 13.31 -5.95
N ARG A 236 20.55 14.53 -6.33
CA ARG A 236 21.35 15.46 -7.16
C ARG A 236 22.06 16.50 -6.31
#